data_AF-A0A6N7W7N6-F1
#
_entry.id   AF-A0A6N7W7N6-F1
#
_cell.length_a   1.000
_cell.length_b   1.000
_cell.length_c   1.000
_cell.angle_alpha   90.00
_cell.angle_beta   90.00
_cell.angle_gamma   90.00
#
_symmetry.space_group_name_H-M   'P 1'
#
loop_
_entity.id
_entity.type
_entity.pdbx_description
1 polymer ?
#
loop_
_entity_poly.entity_id
_entity_poly.type
_entity_poly.pdbx_seq_one_letter_code
_entity_poly.pdbx_strand_id
1 'polypeptide(L)'
;MALSEAIGALAPAEISPDFLSGLSSGAWLAATTETIPFVCMDGRPAETGLPEGPKAAGGTISLWIGATLAGETTLPFDIFAEHLSQNGTPIGGHTGPAHAVDQAGCAAADHLSDILAILTSNPIAVRKMISSWGLDETVVDQEMLSIAQSFVSPSGMNLIEGIRENGHLVTLIGPHREEAAVVNLRPGTSTSDAGRQTFHIDAWTFPRLGSPRYAAGVAAFNAAALLRLCSPNMPYIEIT
;
A
#
# COMPACT_ATOMS: atom_id res chain seq x y z
N MET A 1 -32.68 -2.40 -13.53
CA MET A 1 -32.39 -1.16 -14.29
C MET A 1 -30.88 -1.14 -14.48
N ALA A 2 -30.43 -1.22 -15.73
CA ALA A 2 -29.06 -1.61 -16.08
C ALA A 2 -28.02 -0.55 -15.67
N LEU A 3 -26.96 -1.02 -15.04
CA LEU A 3 -25.83 -0.26 -14.50
C LEU A 3 -24.79 -0.03 -15.61
N SER A 4 -25.21 0.51 -16.76
CA SER A 4 -24.34 0.61 -17.95
C SER A 4 -24.25 1.98 -18.60
N GLU A 5 -24.82 3.05 -18.03
CA GLU A 5 -24.79 4.36 -18.69
C GLU A 5 -24.53 5.50 -17.70
N ALA A 6 -23.25 5.70 -17.36
CA ALA A 6 -22.67 7.01 -17.05
C ALA A 6 -21.16 6.83 -16.75
N ILE A 7 -20.32 6.90 -17.78
CA ILE A 7 -18.95 7.44 -17.78
C ILE A 7 -18.55 7.50 -19.26
N GLY A 8 -18.19 8.68 -19.74
CA GLY A 8 -17.56 8.82 -21.06
C GLY A 8 -16.32 7.95 -21.10
N ALA A 9 -16.34 6.92 -21.95
CA ALA A 9 -15.20 6.07 -22.24
C ALA A 9 -14.11 6.91 -22.91
N LEU A 10 -13.23 7.51 -22.10
CA LEU A 10 -11.83 7.56 -22.50
C LEU A 10 -11.41 6.10 -22.50
N ALA A 11 -11.23 5.52 -23.69
CA ALA A 11 -10.48 4.29 -23.81
C ALA A 11 -9.20 4.46 -22.97
N PRO A 12 -8.82 3.48 -22.12
CA PRO A 12 -7.54 3.56 -21.44
C PRO A 12 -6.50 3.80 -22.54
N ALA A 13 -5.73 4.88 -22.43
CA ALA A 13 -4.63 5.12 -23.35
C ALA A 13 -3.86 3.80 -23.43
N GLU A 14 -3.72 3.23 -24.64
CA GLU A 14 -3.03 1.96 -24.79
C GLU A 14 -1.67 2.07 -24.09
N ILE A 15 -1.49 1.29 -23.04
CA ILE A 15 -0.26 1.34 -22.26
C ILE A 15 0.83 0.82 -23.17
N SER A 16 1.77 1.69 -23.53
CA SER A 16 2.84 1.36 -24.46
C SER A 16 3.53 0.03 -24.06
N PRO A 17 3.72 -0.92 -25.00
CA PRO A 17 4.49 -2.13 -24.77
C PRO A 17 5.90 -1.86 -24.20
N ASP A 18 6.53 -0.76 -24.61
CA ASP A 18 7.85 -0.34 -24.10
C ASP A 18 7.77 0.02 -22.61
N PHE A 19 6.66 0.62 -22.18
CA PHE A 19 6.45 0.94 -20.77
C PHE A 19 6.30 -0.34 -19.94
N LEU A 20 5.44 -1.27 -20.37
CA LEU A 20 5.26 -2.55 -19.67
C LEU A 20 6.56 -3.38 -19.65
N SER A 21 7.32 -3.36 -20.75
CA SER A 21 8.61 -4.03 -20.86
C SER A 21 9.64 -3.42 -19.91
N GLY A 22 9.73 -2.08 -19.87
CA GLY A 22 10.60 -1.40 -18.92
C GLY A 22 10.24 -1.70 -17.47
N LEU A 23 8.95 -1.82 -17.14
CA LEU A 23 8.48 -2.06 -15.76
C LEU A 23 8.95 -3.46 -15.36
N SER A 24 8.67 -4.44 -16.22
CA SER A 24 9.05 -5.83 -16.02
C SER A 24 10.57 -6.03 -15.93
N SER A 25 11.36 -5.22 -16.65
CA SER A 25 12.83 -5.27 -16.58
C SER A 25 13.41 -4.60 -15.33
N GLY A 26 12.62 -3.77 -14.64
CA GLY A 26 13.08 -2.93 -13.54
C GLY A 26 13.87 -1.70 -13.99
N ALA A 27 13.61 -1.18 -15.20
CA ALA A 27 14.31 -0.01 -15.76
C ALA A 27 14.13 1.26 -14.92
N TRP A 28 13.08 1.31 -14.09
CA TRP A 28 12.76 2.41 -13.19
C TRP A 28 12.90 2.02 -11.72
N LEU A 29 13.76 1.05 -11.41
CA LEU A 29 14.16 0.76 -10.04
C LEU A 29 15.43 1.56 -9.69
N ALA A 30 15.41 2.23 -8.55
CA ALA A 30 16.56 2.83 -7.91
C ALA A 30 16.99 1.98 -6.70
N ALA A 31 18.28 2.02 -6.38
CA ALA A 31 18.79 1.36 -5.17
C ALA A 31 18.25 2.06 -3.92
N THR A 32 17.95 1.29 -2.87
CA THR A 32 17.61 1.80 -1.56
C THR A 32 18.30 0.99 -0.47
N THR A 33 18.75 1.66 0.59
CA THR A 33 19.30 1.04 1.79
C THR A 33 18.23 0.72 2.83
N GLU A 34 17.04 1.30 2.68
CA GLU A 34 15.93 1.09 3.59
C GLU A 34 15.30 -0.29 3.38
N THR A 35 15.00 -0.98 4.48
CA THR A 35 14.43 -2.33 4.45
C THR A 35 13.00 -2.40 4.96
N ILE A 36 12.44 -1.27 5.40
CA ILE A 36 11.10 -1.15 5.95
C ILE A 36 10.32 -0.17 5.06
N PRO A 37 9.13 -0.55 4.57
CA PRO A 37 8.32 0.35 3.76
C PRO A 37 7.68 1.44 4.62
N PHE A 38 7.86 2.69 4.20
CA PHE A 38 7.28 3.86 4.87
C PHE A 38 6.71 4.88 3.87
N VAL A 39 6.92 4.68 2.56
CA VAL A 39 6.34 5.53 1.52
C VAL A 39 5.04 4.90 1.03
N CYS A 40 4.04 5.71 0.68
CA CYS A 40 2.80 5.16 0.13
C CYS A 40 3.02 4.60 -1.29
N MET A 41 2.23 3.60 -1.64
CA MET A 41 2.15 3.04 -3.00
C MET A 41 1.60 4.02 -4.04
N ASP A 42 0.98 5.12 -3.62
CA ASP A 42 0.39 6.16 -4.48
C ASP A 42 1.38 6.69 -5.52
N GLY A 43 0.93 6.75 -6.78
CA GLY A 43 1.76 7.15 -7.91
C GLY A 43 1.79 8.65 -8.18
N ARG A 44 1.01 9.45 -7.46
CA ARG A 44 0.95 10.90 -7.67
C ARG A 44 2.26 11.60 -7.24
N PRO A 45 2.62 12.70 -7.91
CA PRO A 45 3.75 13.52 -7.48
C PRO A 45 3.45 14.23 -6.16
N ALA A 46 4.51 14.54 -5.40
CA ALA A 46 4.44 15.33 -4.17
C ALA A 46 4.98 16.75 -4.38
N GLU A 47 4.44 17.73 -3.64
CA GLU A 47 4.86 19.15 -3.72
C GLU A 47 6.37 19.33 -3.46
N THR A 48 6.92 18.55 -2.55
CA THR A 48 8.31 18.61 -2.10
C THR A 48 9.15 17.44 -2.59
N GLY A 49 8.64 16.65 -3.54
CA GLY A 49 9.21 15.35 -3.89
C GLY A 49 8.81 14.23 -2.90
N LEU A 50 8.84 12.99 -3.39
CA LEU A 50 8.56 11.81 -2.58
C LEU A 50 9.82 11.42 -1.79
N PRO A 51 9.67 10.89 -0.56
CA PRO A 51 10.80 10.29 0.14
C PRO A 51 11.37 9.11 -0.65
N GLU A 52 12.69 8.94 -0.59
CA GLU A 52 13.36 7.77 -1.15
C GLU A 52 13.19 6.59 -0.19
N GLY A 53 12.55 5.51 -0.65
CA GLY A 53 12.41 4.32 0.18
C GLY A 53 11.37 3.33 -0.35
N PRO A 54 11.28 2.15 0.28
CA PRO A 54 10.31 1.15 -0.08
C PRO A 54 8.87 1.63 0.16
N LYS A 55 7.98 1.19 -0.74
CA LYS A 55 6.59 1.59 -0.80
C LYS A 55 5.64 0.48 -0.35
N ALA A 56 4.57 0.87 0.31
CA ALA A 56 3.44 0.01 0.68
C ALA A 56 2.15 0.84 0.76
N ALA A 57 0.98 0.19 0.78
CA ALA A 57 -0.30 0.86 0.93
C ALA A 57 -0.33 1.74 2.19
N GLY A 58 -0.47 3.06 2.02
CA GLY A 58 -0.47 4.00 3.14
C GLY A 58 0.85 4.13 3.90
N GLY A 59 1.97 3.63 3.35
CA GLY A 59 3.28 3.70 3.99
C GLY A 59 3.27 2.99 5.35
N THR A 60 3.57 3.73 6.42
CA THR A 60 3.62 3.19 7.79
C THR A 60 2.28 2.60 8.28
N ILE A 61 1.14 3.02 7.70
CA ILE A 61 -0.17 2.42 8.04
C ILE A 61 -0.17 0.91 7.75
N SER A 62 0.50 0.46 6.69
CA SER A 62 0.65 -0.97 6.39
C SER A 62 1.31 -1.74 7.52
N LEU A 63 2.32 -1.15 8.17
CA LEU A 63 3.06 -1.77 9.27
C LEU A 63 2.15 -1.93 10.50
N TRP A 64 1.41 -0.89 10.85
CA TRP A 64 0.48 -0.94 11.97
C TRP A 64 -0.61 -1.99 11.74
N ILE A 65 -1.25 -1.99 10.57
CA ILE A 65 -2.28 -2.97 10.26
C ILE A 65 -1.72 -4.38 10.24
N GLY A 66 -0.55 -4.59 9.64
CA GLY A 66 0.08 -5.91 9.65
C GLY A 66 0.38 -6.41 11.05
N ALA A 67 0.87 -5.54 11.95
CA ALA A 67 1.14 -5.90 13.34
C ALA A 67 -0.16 -6.20 14.10
N THR A 68 -1.24 -5.44 13.85
CA THR A 68 -2.55 -5.71 14.44
C THR A 68 -3.12 -7.04 13.95
N LEU A 69 -3.10 -7.29 12.64
CA LEU A 69 -3.57 -8.54 12.04
C LEU A 69 -2.79 -9.76 12.53
N ALA A 70 -1.50 -9.58 12.82
CA ALA A 70 -0.66 -10.62 13.40
C ALA A 70 -0.93 -10.86 14.90
N GLY A 71 -1.71 -10.00 15.57
CA GLY A 71 -1.90 -10.02 17.01
C GLY A 71 -0.68 -9.53 17.80
N GLU A 72 0.27 -8.87 17.14
CA GLU A 72 1.51 -8.37 17.76
C GLU A 72 1.33 -6.99 18.42
N THR A 73 0.29 -6.24 18.03
CA THR A 73 -0.06 -4.98 18.68
C THR A 73 -1.57 -4.78 18.78
N THR A 74 -1.97 -4.16 19.89
CA THR A 74 -3.32 -3.58 20.09
C THR A 74 -3.23 -2.07 20.29
N LEU A 75 -2.07 -1.47 20.04
CA LEU A 75 -1.85 -0.05 20.24
C LEU A 75 -2.65 0.77 19.21
N PRO A 76 -3.25 1.89 19.62
CA PRO A 76 -3.68 2.93 18.70
C PRO A 76 -2.53 3.39 17.79
N PHE A 77 -2.87 3.84 16.57
CA PHE A 77 -1.87 4.14 15.54
C PHE A 77 -0.88 5.24 15.94
N ASP A 78 -1.33 6.30 16.63
CA ASP A 78 -0.49 7.39 17.14
C ASP A 78 0.59 6.88 18.10
N ILE A 79 0.20 6.01 19.06
CA ILE A 79 1.15 5.40 20.00
C ILE A 79 2.09 4.42 19.28
N PHE A 80 1.58 3.67 18.30
CA PHE A 80 2.41 2.80 17.47
C PHE A 80 3.44 3.60 16.66
N ALA A 81 3.03 4.70 16.04
CA ALA A 81 3.91 5.60 15.30
C ALA A 81 4.95 6.25 16.22
N GLU A 82 4.55 6.73 17.39
CA GLU A 82 5.49 7.25 18.40
C GLU A 82 6.54 6.20 18.77
N HIS A 83 6.11 4.95 19.04
CA HIS A 83 7.03 3.86 19.36
C HIS A 83 8.03 3.58 18.23
N LEU A 84 7.57 3.55 16.97
CA LEU A 84 8.47 3.38 15.82
C LEU A 84 9.49 4.54 15.74
N SER A 85 9.04 5.77 15.97
CA SER A 85 9.87 6.98 15.91
C SER A 85 10.97 6.95 16.96
N GLN A 86 10.62 6.60 18.20
CA GLN A 86 11.56 6.47 19.32
C GLN A 86 12.61 5.38 19.10
N ASN A 87 12.31 4.38 18.26
CA ASN A 87 13.25 3.31 17.89
C ASN A 87 13.99 3.60 16.57
N GLY A 88 13.86 4.80 16.00
CA GLY A 88 14.54 5.19 14.76
C GLY A 88 14.02 4.45 13.52
N THR A 89 12.83 3.86 13.57
CA THR A 89 12.18 3.28 12.38
C THR A 89 11.63 4.40 11.51
N PRO A 90 11.92 4.43 10.20
CA PRO A 90 11.35 5.42 9.29
C PRO A 90 9.81 5.38 9.32
N ILE A 91 9.22 6.57 9.46
CA ILE A 91 7.77 6.76 9.42
C ILE A 91 7.43 7.66 8.26
N GLY A 92 6.42 7.28 7.49
CA GLY A 92 5.92 8.12 6.43
C GLY A 92 4.56 7.74 5.89
N GLY A 93 4.05 8.67 5.10
CA GLY A 93 2.79 8.58 4.39
C GLY A 93 2.55 9.89 3.67
N HIS A 94 1.30 10.14 3.29
CA HIS A 94 0.96 11.38 2.62
C HIS A 94 -0.45 11.84 2.94
N THR A 95 -0.68 13.13 2.67
CA THR A 95 -1.99 13.72 2.48
C THR A 95 -2.17 14.11 1.01
N GLY A 96 -3.34 14.59 0.64
CA GLY A 96 -3.64 15.11 -0.69
C GLY A 96 -5.02 15.75 -0.72
N PRO A 97 -5.50 16.17 -1.89
CA PRO A 97 -6.86 16.69 -2.04
C PRO A 97 -7.88 15.70 -1.46
N ALA A 98 -8.56 16.11 -0.38
CA ALA A 98 -9.59 15.30 0.27
C ALA A 98 -10.92 15.41 -0.49
N HIS A 99 -11.67 14.31 -0.57
CA HIS A 99 -12.96 14.26 -1.26
C HIS A 99 -14.16 14.34 -0.31
N ALA A 100 -13.94 14.24 1.01
CA ALA A 100 -14.95 14.37 2.04
C ALA A 100 -14.36 14.87 3.38
N VAL A 101 -15.24 15.19 4.33
CA VAL A 101 -14.87 15.49 5.72
C VAL A 101 -14.21 14.26 6.35
N ASP A 102 -13.18 14.49 7.16
CA ASP A 102 -12.36 13.47 7.85
C ASP A 102 -11.54 12.53 6.94
N GLN A 103 -11.48 12.82 5.63
CA GLN A 103 -10.55 12.17 4.70
C GLN A 103 -9.22 12.91 4.62
N ALA A 104 -8.16 12.13 4.53
CA ALA A 104 -6.79 12.58 4.48
C ALA A 104 -6.25 12.74 3.05
N GLY A 105 -6.93 12.18 2.04
CA GLY A 105 -6.43 12.13 0.66
C GLY A 105 -5.45 10.97 0.41
N CYS A 106 -5.35 10.04 1.37
CA CYS A 106 -4.63 8.77 1.24
C CYS A 106 -5.66 7.64 1.21
N ALA A 107 -5.86 7.02 0.06
CA ALA A 107 -6.92 6.01 -0.11
C ALA A 107 -6.76 4.80 0.82
N ALA A 108 -5.53 4.41 1.16
CA ALA A 108 -5.28 3.33 2.12
C ALA A 108 -5.71 3.69 3.56
N ALA A 109 -5.64 4.97 3.93
CA ALA A 109 -6.14 5.48 5.21
C ALA A 109 -7.67 5.67 5.17
N ASP A 110 -8.16 6.31 4.11
CA ASP A 110 -9.57 6.71 3.98
C ASP A 110 -10.52 5.52 3.74
N HIS A 111 -10.02 4.42 3.15
CA HIS A 111 -10.79 3.21 2.85
C HIS A 111 -10.35 1.99 3.68
N LEU A 112 -9.74 2.22 4.84
CA LEU A 112 -9.19 1.15 5.67
C LEU A 112 -10.19 0.02 5.96
N SER A 113 -11.43 0.35 6.35
CA SER A 113 -12.50 -0.63 6.59
C SER A 113 -12.85 -1.42 5.33
N ASP A 114 -12.89 -0.78 4.17
CA ASP A 114 -13.19 -1.47 2.91
C ASP A 114 -12.07 -2.43 2.51
N ILE A 115 -10.81 -2.05 2.74
CA ILE A 115 -9.64 -2.88 2.47
C ILE A 115 -9.67 -4.13 3.36
N LEU A 116 -9.93 -3.98 4.67
CA LEU A 116 -10.06 -5.12 5.58
C LEU A 116 -11.30 -5.99 5.26
N ALA A 117 -12.37 -5.40 4.73
CA ALA A 117 -13.51 -6.15 4.22
C ALA A 117 -13.15 -7.01 2.99
N ILE A 118 -12.24 -6.57 2.11
CA ILE A 118 -11.73 -7.40 1.01
C ILE A 118 -10.96 -8.60 1.53
N LEU A 119 -10.14 -8.43 2.57
CA LEU A 119 -9.40 -9.53 3.19
C LEU A 119 -10.34 -10.66 3.66
N THR A 120 -11.48 -10.29 4.25
CA THR A 120 -12.46 -11.26 4.78
C THR A 120 -13.42 -11.81 3.72
N SER A 121 -13.78 -11.02 2.71
CA SER A 121 -14.71 -11.44 1.64
C SER A 121 -14.03 -12.19 0.49
N ASN A 122 -12.75 -11.92 0.23
CA ASN A 122 -11.96 -12.53 -0.84
C ASN A 122 -10.63 -13.13 -0.35
N PRO A 123 -10.61 -13.97 0.71
CA PRO A 123 -9.37 -14.46 1.30
C PRO A 123 -8.54 -15.32 0.34
N ILE A 124 -9.18 -16.01 -0.61
CA ILE A 124 -8.50 -16.83 -1.62
C ILE A 124 -7.68 -15.96 -2.58
N ALA A 125 -8.24 -14.84 -3.03
CA ALA A 125 -7.53 -13.92 -3.93
C ALA A 125 -6.33 -13.28 -3.23
N VAL A 126 -6.52 -12.86 -1.97
CA VAL A 126 -5.45 -12.30 -1.15
C VAL A 126 -4.34 -13.33 -0.92
N ARG A 127 -4.67 -14.54 -0.48
CA ARG A 127 -3.69 -15.62 -0.27
C ARG A 127 -2.87 -15.90 -1.53
N LYS A 128 -3.52 -16.01 -2.69
CA LYS A 128 -2.84 -16.22 -3.97
C LYS A 128 -1.81 -15.12 -4.29
N MET A 129 -2.11 -13.86 -3.99
CA MET A 129 -1.15 -12.75 -4.16
C MET A 129 0.00 -12.85 -3.16
N ILE A 130 -0.28 -13.17 -1.89
CA ILE A 130 0.76 -13.39 -0.88
C ILE A 130 1.71 -14.52 -1.30
N SER A 131 1.16 -15.61 -1.82
CA SER A 131 1.95 -16.73 -2.34
C SER A 131 2.79 -16.34 -3.55
N SER A 132 2.27 -15.53 -4.49
CA SER A 132 3.06 -15.04 -5.62
C SER A 132 4.19 -14.10 -5.19
N TRP A 133 4.05 -13.42 -4.04
CA TRP A 133 5.12 -12.62 -3.43
C TRP A 133 6.16 -13.45 -2.67
N GLY A 134 6.05 -14.79 -2.69
CA GLY A 134 6.99 -15.70 -2.04
C GLY A 134 6.81 -15.84 -0.53
N LEU A 135 5.64 -15.44 0.00
CA LEU A 135 5.28 -15.59 1.40
C LEU A 135 4.36 -16.79 1.62
N ASP A 136 4.38 -17.35 2.82
CA ASP A 136 3.50 -18.45 3.21
C ASP A 136 2.06 -17.95 3.42
N GLU A 137 1.18 -18.21 2.45
CA GLU A 137 -0.22 -17.82 2.50
C GLU A 137 -1.04 -18.53 3.60
N THR A 138 -0.54 -19.66 4.12
CA THR A 138 -1.25 -20.44 5.16
C THR A 138 -1.25 -19.73 6.51
N VAL A 139 -0.33 -18.76 6.68
CA VAL A 139 -0.23 -17.90 7.86
C VAL A 139 -1.41 -16.93 7.96
N VAL A 140 -2.09 -16.63 6.84
CA VAL A 140 -3.37 -15.89 6.84
C VAL A 140 -4.48 -16.86 7.23
N ASP A 141 -4.62 -17.08 8.53
CA ASP A 141 -5.57 -18.03 9.13
C ASP A 141 -6.89 -17.37 9.57
N GLN A 142 -7.77 -18.17 10.17
CA GLN A 142 -9.08 -17.71 10.62
C GLN A 142 -9.00 -16.66 11.74
N GLU A 143 -7.94 -16.67 12.56
CA GLU A 143 -7.76 -15.68 13.61
C GLU A 143 -7.43 -14.32 13.01
N MET A 144 -6.51 -14.25 12.04
CA MET A 144 -6.20 -13.02 11.31
C MET A 144 -7.45 -12.44 10.62
N LEU A 145 -8.24 -13.30 9.98
CA LEU A 145 -9.50 -12.88 9.36
C LEU A 145 -10.53 -12.39 10.39
N SER A 146 -10.59 -13.00 11.57
CA SER A 146 -11.46 -12.55 12.66
C SER A 146 -11.03 -11.18 13.20
N ILE A 147 -9.72 -10.94 13.34
CA ILE A 147 -9.19 -9.63 13.74
C ILE A 147 -9.61 -8.59 12.70
N ALA A 148 -9.37 -8.86 11.41
CA ALA A 148 -9.76 -7.97 10.31
C ALA A 148 -11.26 -7.65 10.32
N GLN A 149 -12.12 -8.65 10.56
CA GLN A 149 -13.57 -8.48 10.60
C GLN A 149 -14.05 -7.63 11.77
N SER A 150 -13.37 -7.73 12.92
CA SER A 150 -13.72 -7.00 14.15
C SER A 150 -13.08 -5.63 14.27
N PHE A 151 -12.19 -5.28 13.33
CA PHE A 151 -11.38 -4.08 13.40
C PHE A 151 -12.23 -2.81 13.24
N VAL A 152 -12.02 -1.86 14.14
CA VAL A 152 -12.69 -0.54 14.10
C VAL A 152 -11.70 0.48 13.57
N SER A 153 -11.89 0.90 12.32
CA SER A 153 -10.99 1.84 11.68
C SER A 153 -11.10 3.26 12.26
N PRO A 154 -9.98 3.90 12.63
CA PRO A 154 -9.95 5.35 12.83
C PRO A 154 -10.19 6.09 11.50
N SER A 155 -10.48 7.39 11.57
CA SER A 155 -10.56 8.21 10.36
C SER A 155 -9.20 8.31 9.67
N GLY A 156 -9.21 8.54 8.35
CA GLY A 156 -7.98 8.76 7.61
C GLY A 156 -7.20 9.97 8.12
N MET A 157 -7.90 11.04 8.52
CA MET A 157 -7.28 12.19 9.17
C MET A 157 -6.54 11.82 10.46
N ASN A 158 -7.15 11.03 11.35
CA ASN A 158 -6.47 10.61 12.59
C ASN A 158 -5.18 9.81 12.31
N LEU A 159 -5.19 8.95 11.28
CA LEU A 159 -4.00 8.21 10.87
C LEU A 159 -2.91 9.14 10.34
N ILE A 160 -3.29 10.12 9.52
CA ILE A 160 -2.31 11.06 8.95
C ILE A 160 -1.76 12.04 9.99
N GLU A 161 -2.54 12.46 10.99
CA GLU A 161 -2.01 13.23 12.13
C GLU A 161 -0.92 12.45 12.87
N GLY A 162 -1.14 11.15 13.14
CA GLY A 162 -0.13 10.30 13.79
C GLY A 162 1.18 10.24 12.99
N ILE A 163 1.13 10.22 11.65
CA ILE A 163 2.34 10.32 10.82
C ILE A 163 2.96 11.71 10.89
N ARG A 164 2.15 12.77 10.85
CA ARG A 164 2.63 14.16 10.90
C ARG A 164 3.43 14.46 12.16
N GLU A 165 2.99 13.93 13.29
CA GLU A 165 3.62 14.16 14.59
C GLU A 165 4.92 13.36 14.76
N ASN A 166 5.05 12.22 14.08
CA ASN A 166 6.11 11.24 14.37
C ASN A 166 7.07 10.97 13.21
N GLY A 167 6.81 11.48 12.00
CA GLY A 167 7.59 11.16 10.81
C GLY A 167 7.39 12.08 9.61
N HIS A 168 7.61 11.53 8.42
CA HIS A 168 7.61 12.27 7.16
C HIS A 168 6.25 12.21 6.47
N LEU A 169 5.49 13.30 6.56
CA LEU A 169 4.25 13.48 5.80
C LEU A 169 4.48 14.36 4.57
N VAL A 170 4.18 13.85 3.38
CA VAL A 170 4.20 14.65 2.15
C VAL A 170 2.79 15.00 1.66
N THR A 171 2.66 16.07 0.88
CA THR A 171 1.39 16.44 0.22
C THR A 171 1.46 16.03 -1.24
N LEU A 172 0.58 15.12 -1.67
CA LEU A 172 0.45 14.74 -3.08
C LEU A 172 -0.44 15.73 -3.83
N ILE A 173 -0.12 15.93 -5.11
CA ILE A 173 -0.82 16.87 -5.98
C ILE A 173 -1.36 16.19 -7.23
N GLY A 174 -2.42 16.79 -7.77
CA GLY A 174 -3.07 16.32 -8.99
C GLY A 174 -3.95 15.08 -8.78
N PRO A 175 -4.62 14.65 -9.87
CA PRO A 175 -5.48 13.47 -9.84
C PRO A 175 -4.67 12.17 -9.94
N HIS A 176 -5.27 11.09 -9.45
CA HIS A 176 -4.87 9.72 -9.75
C HIS A 176 -4.96 9.43 -11.25
N ARG A 177 -3.89 8.87 -11.80
CA ARG A 177 -3.72 8.46 -13.20
C ARG A 177 -2.80 7.23 -13.30
N GLU A 178 -2.81 6.39 -12.27
CA GLU A 178 -2.02 5.17 -12.24
C GLU A 178 -2.39 4.26 -13.40
N GLU A 179 -1.37 3.80 -14.12
CA GLU A 179 -1.57 2.97 -15.30
C GLU A 179 -1.34 1.49 -15.04
N ALA A 180 -0.59 1.16 -13.99
CA ALA A 180 -0.28 -0.21 -13.60
C ALA A 180 -0.13 -0.31 -12.08
N ALA A 181 -0.40 -1.50 -11.56
CA ALA A 181 0.01 -1.93 -10.23
C ALA A 181 1.30 -2.75 -10.36
N VAL A 182 2.34 -2.32 -9.67
CA VAL A 182 3.67 -2.90 -9.72
C VAL A 182 4.02 -3.44 -8.34
N VAL A 183 4.42 -4.71 -8.29
CA VAL A 183 4.95 -5.35 -7.10
C VAL A 183 6.41 -5.66 -7.34
N ASN A 184 7.29 -5.02 -6.60
CA ASN A 184 8.72 -5.24 -6.67
C ASN A 184 9.17 -6.28 -5.64
N LEU A 185 9.70 -7.39 -6.15
CA LEU A 185 10.28 -8.50 -5.40
C LEU A 185 11.81 -8.47 -5.41
N ARG A 186 12.44 -7.48 -6.09
CA ARG A 186 13.89 -7.34 -6.19
C ARG A 186 14.48 -6.63 -4.94
N PRO A 187 15.28 -7.34 -4.13
CA PRO A 187 15.80 -6.77 -2.89
C PRO A 187 16.69 -5.54 -3.09
N GLY A 188 16.62 -4.60 -2.14
CA GLY A 188 17.48 -3.40 -2.13
C GLY A 188 17.13 -2.37 -3.20
N THR A 189 15.92 -2.43 -3.73
CA THR A 189 15.43 -1.49 -4.75
C THR A 189 14.06 -0.92 -4.41
N SER A 190 13.73 0.23 -4.97
CA SER A 190 12.38 0.83 -4.97
C SER A 190 12.18 1.58 -6.28
N THR A 191 10.95 1.86 -6.69
CA THR A 191 10.71 2.63 -7.93
C THR A 191 11.23 4.05 -7.82
N SER A 192 11.97 4.47 -8.83
CA SER A 192 12.18 5.86 -9.19
C SER A 192 11.01 6.41 -10.03
N ASP A 193 10.88 7.73 -10.13
CA ASP A 193 9.93 8.39 -11.02
C ASP A 193 10.12 7.95 -12.48
N ALA A 194 9.14 7.21 -13.02
CA ALA A 194 9.12 6.78 -14.42
C ALA A 194 8.50 7.83 -15.36
N GLY A 195 8.18 9.03 -14.85
CA GLY A 195 7.40 10.05 -15.54
C GLY A 195 5.93 9.66 -15.76
N ARG A 196 5.50 8.54 -15.18
CA ARG A 196 4.15 7.97 -15.29
C ARG A 196 3.74 7.45 -13.92
N GLN A 197 2.45 7.55 -13.60
CA GLN A 197 1.94 7.11 -12.31
C GLN A 197 1.74 5.58 -12.33
N THR A 198 2.21 4.92 -11.28
CA THR A 198 1.95 3.50 -11.02
C THR A 198 1.68 3.34 -9.53
N PHE A 199 0.76 2.45 -9.17
CA PHE A 199 0.75 1.95 -7.80
C PHE A 199 1.95 1.05 -7.61
N HIS A 200 2.74 1.27 -6.56
CA HIS A 200 3.96 0.49 -6.34
C HIS A 200 4.10 -0.07 -4.92
N ILE A 201 4.37 -1.36 -4.82
CA ILE A 201 4.57 -2.07 -3.55
C ILE A 201 5.91 -2.81 -3.60
N ASP A 202 6.79 -2.49 -2.66
CA ASP A 202 8.09 -3.16 -2.49
C ASP A 202 7.97 -4.38 -1.58
N ALA A 203 7.31 -5.43 -2.08
CA ALA A 203 6.99 -6.63 -1.31
C ALA A 203 8.24 -7.44 -0.89
N TRP A 204 9.41 -7.22 -1.51
CA TRP A 204 10.68 -7.79 -1.05
C TRP A 204 11.05 -7.40 0.39
N THR A 205 10.46 -6.32 0.91
CA THR A 205 10.67 -5.88 2.30
C THR A 205 9.91 -6.72 3.32
N PHE A 206 8.79 -7.33 2.95
CA PHE A 206 7.89 -7.98 3.91
C PHE A 206 8.52 -9.16 4.66
N PRO A 207 9.28 -10.08 4.01
CA PRO A 207 9.96 -11.15 4.73
C PRO A 207 11.00 -10.69 5.76
N ARG A 208 11.40 -9.40 5.72
CA ARG A 208 12.38 -8.81 6.65
C ARG A 208 11.72 -8.24 7.91
N LEU A 209 10.39 -8.29 7.98
CA LEU A 209 9.62 -7.89 9.15
C LEU A 209 9.72 -8.97 10.24
N GLY A 210 9.63 -8.57 11.50
CA GLY A 210 10.10 -9.34 12.66
C GLY A 210 9.63 -10.80 12.78
N SER A 211 8.44 -11.13 12.28
CA SER A 211 7.92 -12.51 12.28
C SER A 211 7.23 -12.87 10.94
N PRO A 212 7.14 -14.17 10.59
CA PRO A 212 6.36 -14.61 9.44
C PRO A 212 4.88 -14.19 9.49
N ARG A 213 4.29 -14.12 10.70
CA ARG A 213 2.90 -13.70 10.90
C ARG A 213 2.71 -12.22 10.65
N TYR A 214 3.66 -11.40 11.11
CA TYR A 214 3.67 -9.99 10.80
C TYR A 214 3.87 -9.72 9.30
N ALA A 215 4.84 -10.40 8.68
CA ALA A 215 5.06 -10.33 7.23
C ALA A 215 3.79 -10.67 6.44
N ALA A 216 3.10 -11.76 6.82
CA ALA A 216 1.84 -12.15 6.20
C ALA A 216 0.71 -11.14 6.44
N GLY A 217 0.64 -10.52 7.62
CA GLY A 217 -0.33 -9.46 7.93
C GLY A 217 -0.13 -8.22 7.05
N VAL A 218 1.11 -7.74 6.92
CA VAL A 218 1.45 -6.62 6.02
C VAL A 218 1.12 -6.96 4.57
N ALA A 219 1.50 -8.17 4.13
CA ALA A 219 1.21 -8.63 2.78
C ALA A 219 -0.30 -8.75 2.50
N ALA A 220 -1.07 -9.28 3.45
CA ALA A 220 -2.51 -9.41 3.36
C ALA A 220 -3.20 -8.05 3.20
N PHE A 221 -2.80 -7.06 3.99
CA PHE A 221 -3.32 -5.70 3.86
C PHE A 221 -2.98 -5.09 2.51
N ASN A 222 -1.73 -5.23 2.05
CA ASN A 222 -1.27 -4.68 0.77
C ASN A 222 -1.97 -5.35 -0.44
N ALA A 223 -2.17 -6.67 -0.40
CA ALA A 223 -2.89 -7.40 -1.44
C ALA A 223 -4.37 -6.96 -1.49
N ALA A 224 -5.02 -6.84 -0.33
CA ALA A 224 -6.38 -6.34 -0.24
C ALA A 224 -6.49 -4.87 -0.71
N ALA A 225 -5.49 -4.04 -0.43
CA ALA A 225 -5.44 -2.65 -0.90
C ALA A 225 -5.36 -2.57 -2.43
N LEU A 226 -4.52 -3.39 -3.07
CA LEU A 226 -4.48 -3.48 -4.54
C LEU A 226 -5.84 -3.91 -5.11
N LEU A 227 -6.45 -4.96 -4.56
CA LEU A 227 -7.78 -5.43 -5.00
C LEU A 227 -8.88 -4.39 -4.81
N ARG A 228 -8.77 -3.53 -3.80
CA ARG A 228 -9.77 -2.49 -3.49
C ARG A 228 -9.58 -1.20 -4.29
N LEU A 229 -8.33 -0.79 -4.50
CA LEU A 229 -7.98 0.55 -4.99
C LEU A 229 -7.63 0.55 -6.48
N CYS A 230 -7.12 -0.56 -7.02
CA CYS A 230 -6.82 -0.66 -8.43
C CYS A 230 -8.08 -1.00 -9.24
N SER A 231 -8.15 -0.49 -10.47
CA SER A 231 -9.18 -0.94 -11.42
C SER A 231 -9.04 -2.45 -11.67
N PRO A 232 -10.14 -3.21 -11.79
CA PRO A 232 -10.08 -4.64 -12.12
C PRO A 232 -9.35 -4.97 -13.43
N ASN A 233 -9.22 -3.99 -14.33
CA ASN A 233 -8.53 -4.13 -15.61
C ASN A 233 -7.13 -3.50 -15.61
N MET A 234 -6.65 -2.99 -14.47
CA MET A 234 -5.31 -2.43 -14.36
C MET A 234 -4.28 -3.55 -14.53
N PRO A 235 -3.27 -3.39 -15.40
CA PRO A 235 -2.16 -4.33 -15.47
C PRO A 235 -1.48 -4.49 -14.13
N TYR A 236 -1.21 -5.75 -13.79
CA TYR A 236 -0.51 -6.16 -12.60
C TYR A 236 0.84 -6.76 -13.01
N ILE A 237 1.94 -6.23 -12.45
CA ILE A 237 3.30 -6.57 -12.86
C ILE A 237 4.11 -6.92 -11.62
N GLU A 238 4.75 -8.09 -11.63
CA GLU A 238 5.73 -8.49 -10.63
C GLU A 238 7.14 -8.35 -11.21
N ILE A 239 8.00 -7.63 -10.50
CA ILE A 239 9.42 -7.47 -10.86
C ILE A 239 10.24 -8.40 -9.96
N THR A 240 10.88 -9.40 -10.55
CA THR A 240 11.77 -10.34 -9.84
C THR A 240 13.25 -9.96 -9.98
#